data_AF-A0A9R1KBL4-F1
#
_entry.id   AF-A0A9R1KBL4-F1
#
_cell.length_a   1.000
_cell.length_b   1.000
_cell.length_c   1.000
_cell.angle_alpha   90.00
_cell.angle_beta   90.00
_cell.angle_gamma   90.00
#
_symmetry.space_group_name_H-M   'P 1'
#
loop_
_entity.id
_entity.type
_entity.pdbx_description
1 polymer ?
#
loop_
_entity_poly.entity_id
_entity_poly.type
_entity_poly.pdbx_seq_one_letter_code
_entity_poly.pdbx_strand_id
1 'polypeptide(L)'
;MPHVARLLVLVLFVVSLDPWASKSTASSYHEYPRRLAHHIRMPSLNSSSKVTRTGSDRAEASIKGVEEIPHYCAYQSGEAAYAGTIATMDVYAFPNLKKGQSISAHISVADSQTSNQLVSGWEIDPDLYGDSKTHFFVYWTTDRKNGCSNLDCDGFVPVNLATITPGDTLEPSRGHMNITLKIFKSKEDGDWWLHFGHDINNLSPVGYWPKSLLNGMQDHADDIEWVGSTFSFSGEISPLMGNGHWPRSNSAASFRNVQYIDRNGKGYDPPMGSLHAFESHKQCYRTGVFQLQVQGNMFYYGGPGGCTG
;
A
#
# COMPACT_ATOMS: atom_id res chain seq x y z
N MET A 1 63.14 4.79 -51.84
CA MET A 1 61.88 4.24 -51.32
C MET A 1 62.10 2.77 -51.04
N PRO A 2 62.40 2.46 -49.77
CA PRO A 2 61.64 1.45 -49.03
C PRO A 2 61.32 1.89 -47.59
N HIS A 3 60.45 1.10 -46.95
CA HIS A 3 59.85 1.26 -45.64
C HIS A 3 60.83 1.59 -44.50
N VAL A 4 60.50 2.63 -43.70
CA VAL A 4 61.13 2.93 -42.42
C VAL A 4 60.30 2.28 -41.30
N ALA A 5 60.87 1.27 -40.66
CA ALA A 5 60.44 0.77 -39.36
C ALA A 5 60.81 1.79 -38.27
N ARG A 6 59.90 2.08 -37.34
CA ARG A 6 60.20 2.83 -36.11
C ARG A 6 60.06 1.92 -34.88
N LEU A 7 61.07 2.03 -34.04
CA LEU A 7 61.35 1.26 -32.83
C LEU A 7 60.62 1.85 -31.60
N LEU A 8 60.18 0.93 -30.74
CA LEU A 8 59.76 0.94 -29.32
C LEU A 8 59.67 2.24 -28.50
N VAL A 9 58.65 2.30 -27.62
CA VAL A 9 58.84 2.28 -26.15
C VAL A 9 57.71 1.49 -25.48
N LEU A 10 58.05 0.38 -24.80
CA LEU A 10 57.21 -0.26 -23.78
C LEU A 10 57.44 0.47 -22.45
N VAL A 11 56.37 0.86 -21.76
CA VAL A 11 56.44 1.29 -20.36
C VAL A 11 55.77 0.22 -19.51
N LEU A 12 56.60 -0.52 -18.77
CA LEU A 12 56.19 -1.38 -17.67
C LEU A 12 55.97 -0.51 -16.43
N PHE A 13 54.76 -0.55 -15.86
CA PHE A 13 54.54 -0.18 -14.47
C PHE A 13 54.28 -1.45 -13.66
N VAL A 14 55.29 -1.83 -12.88
CA VAL A 14 55.17 -2.73 -11.74
C VAL A 14 55.02 -1.85 -10.51
N VAL A 15 53.89 -1.94 -9.80
CA VAL A 15 53.78 -1.43 -8.42
C VAL A 15 53.04 -2.45 -7.55
N SER A 16 53.84 -3.05 -6.67
CA SER A 16 53.61 -3.67 -5.37
C SER A 16 52.19 -4.03 -4.92
N LEU A 17 52.01 -5.32 -4.60
CA LEU A 17 51.04 -5.76 -3.59
C LEU A 17 51.64 -5.51 -2.20
N ASP A 18 50.85 -4.95 -1.29
CA ASP A 18 50.92 -5.28 0.14
C ASP A 18 49.51 -5.17 0.77
N PRO A 19 49.23 -5.94 1.84
CA PRO A 19 47.89 -6.37 2.21
C PRO A 19 47.37 -5.68 3.48
N TRP A 20 46.04 -5.79 3.66
CA TRP A 20 45.27 -5.62 4.90
C TRP A 20 44.64 -4.26 5.24
N ALA A 21 43.39 -4.37 5.72
CA ALA A 21 42.57 -3.43 6.49
C ALA A 21 41.75 -2.35 5.76
N SER A 22 40.53 -2.75 5.39
CA SER A 22 39.24 -2.10 5.69
C SER A 22 39.22 -0.61 6.03
N LYS A 23 38.49 0.17 5.22
CA LYS A 23 37.50 1.16 5.70
C LYS A 23 36.54 1.48 4.54
N SER A 24 35.32 0.97 4.65
CA SER A 24 34.21 1.42 3.82
C SER A 24 33.95 2.90 4.14
N THR A 25 33.98 3.73 3.12
CA THR A 25 33.41 5.08 3.20
C THR A 25 31.90 4.94 3.18
N ALA A 26 31.28 5.09 4.36
CA ALA A 26 29.85 5.21 4.52
C ALA A 26 29.36 6.41 3.70
N SER A 27 28.49 6.15 2.73
CA SER A 27 27.69 7.18 2.07
C SER A 27 26.78 7.81 3.12
N SER A 28 26.83 9.13 3.26
CA SER A 28 25.98 9.88 4.17
C SER A 28 24.53 9.78 3.71
N TYR A 29 23.76 8.87 4.31
CA TYR A 29 22.30 8.96 4.28
C TYR A 29 21.91 10.26 4.97
N HIS A 30 21.18 11.13 4.25
CA HIS A 30 20.48 12.23 4.88
C HIS A 30 19.45 11.65 5.85
N GLU A 31 19.73 11.81 7.13
CA GLU A 31 18.84 11.46 8.23
C GLU A 31 17.64 12.40 8.19
N TYR A 32 16.54 11.96 7.58
CA TYR A 32 15.27 12.66 7.67
C TYR A 32 14.82 12.62 9.14
N PRO A 33 14.48 13.76 9.75
CA PRO A 33 14.02 13.79 11.13
C PRO A 33 12.72 12.98 11.25
N ARG A 34 12.75 11.92 12.06
CA ARG A 34 11.57 11.12 12.43
C ARG A 34 10.50 12.05 13.02
N ARG A 35 9.50 12.42 12.22
CA ARG A 35 8.28 13.02 12.75
C ARG A 35 7.42 11.89 13.27
N LEU A 36 6.87 12.05 14.47
CA LEU A 36 5.74 11.24 14.93
C LEU A 36 4.57 11.57 14.00
N ALA A 37 4.41 10.80 12.92
CA ALA A 37 3.22 10.84 12.12
C ALA A 37 2.12 10.11 12.89
N HIS A 38 1.00 10.79 13.12
CA HIS A 38 -0.23 10.16 13.58
C HIS A 38 -0.76 9.34 12.41
N HIS A 39 -0.61 8.02 12.48
CA HIS A 39 -1.07 7.13 11.42
C HIS A 39 -2.45 6.58 11.72
N ILE A 40 -3.27 6.55 10.67
CA ILE A 40 -4.53 5.83 10.66
C ILE A 40 -4.23 4.36 10.91
N ARG A 41 -4.67 3.89 12.07
CA ARG A 41 -4.79 2.47 12.34
C ARG A 41 -5.79 1.90 11.34
N MET A 42 -5.33 1.26 10.27
CA MET A 42 -6.16 0.51 9.32
C MET A 42 -6.67 -0.73 10.05
N PRO A 43 -7.91 -0.78 10.58
CA PRO A 43 -8.40 -1.94 11.28
C PRO A 43 -8.90 -2.93 10.23
N SER A 44 -8.48 -4.21 10.29
CA SER A 44 -9.19 -5.25 9.53
C SER A 44 -10.67 -5.21 9.90
N LEU A 45 -11.53 -5.24 8.87
CA LEU A 45 -12.95 -4.91 8.93
C LEU A 45 -13.76 -5.91 9.79
N ASN A 46 -13.15 -7.06 10.13
CA ASN A 46 -13.72 -8.09 11.01
C ASN A 46 -13.68 -7.77 12.52
N SER A 47 -13.09 -6.65 12.94
CA SER A 47 -13.12 -6.26 14.36
C SER A 47 -14.49 -5.66 14.74
N SER A 48 -15.43 -6.54 15.10
CA SER A 48 -16.59 -6.18 15.93
C SER A 48 -16.16 -5.86 17.37
N SER A 49 -15.38 -4.80 17.58
CA SER A 49 -15.09 -4.31 18.92
C SER A 49 -15.39 -2.82 19.03
N LYS A 50 -16.43 -2.53 19.81
CA LYS A 50 -16.59 -1.23 20.47
C LYS A 50 -15.25 -0.94 21.17
N VAL A 51 -14.56 0.12 20.75
CA VAL A 51 -13.36 0.59 21.43
C VAL A 51 -13.78 1.13 22.80
N THR A 52 -13.73 0.26 23.80
CA THR A 52 -13.75 0.67 25.21
C THR A 52 -12.31 0.84 25.65
N ARG A 53 -11.84 2.10 25.79
CA ARG A 53 -10.55 2.44 26.38
C ARG A 53 -10.58 2.10 27.88
N THR A 54 -9.75 1.15 28.31
CA THR A 54 -9.19 1.15 29.66
C THR A 54 -7.71 1.49 29.56
N GLY A 55 -7.30 2.51 30.31
CA GLY A 55 -6.02 3.19 30.15
C GLY A 55 -4.80 2.41 30.61
N SER A 56 -3.65 2.75 30.04
CA SER A 56 -2.35 2.68 30.71
C SER A 56 -1.37 3.59 29.96
N ASP A 57 -0.72 4.45 30.72
CA ASP A 57 0.04 5.62 30.29
C ASP A 57 1.39 5.29 29.63
N ARG A 58 1.63 5.83 28.42
CA ARG A 58 2.91 6.44 28.03
C ARG A 58 2.75 7.33 26.79
N ALA A 59 2.62 8.64 27.07
CA ALA A 59 2.79 9.82 26.22
C ALA A 59 2.84 9.63 24.68
N GLU A 60 1.67 9.52 24.06
CA GLU A 60 1.44 10.04 22.70
C GLU A 60 0.98 11.49 22.81
N ALA A 61 1.59 12.38 22.01
CA ALA A 61 1.07 13.71 21.79
C ALA A 61 -0.17 13.67 20.90
N SER A 62 -1.20 12.90 21.30
CA SER A 62 -2.57 13.18 20.86
C SER A 62 -2.89 14.61 21.28
N ILE A 63 -3.41 15.41 20.35
CA ILE A 63 -4.12 16.63 20.74
C ILE A 63 -5.26 16.16 21.64
N LYS A 64 -5.13 16.37 22.95
CA LYS A 64 -6.11 15.94 23.95
C LYS A 64 -7.53 16.33 23.50
N GLY A 65 -8.33 15.37 23.06
CA GLY A 65 -9.77 15.54 22.85
C GLY A 65 -10.30 15.44 21.41
N VAL A 66 -9.48 15.16 20.40
CA VAL A 66 -9.97 15.00 19.01
C VAL A 66 -9.87 13.53 18.59
N GLU A 67 -11.00 12.88 18.35
CA GLU A 67 -11.09 11.48 17.90
C GLU A 67 -10.90 11.38 16.39
N GLU A 68 -10.26 10.32 15.93
CA GLU A 68 -10.08 10.01 14.52
C GLU A 68 -11.27 9.23 13.97
N ILE A 69 -11.91 9.73 12.89
CA ILE A 69 -13.11 9.11 12.31
C ILE A 69 -12.79 8.60 10.89
N PRO A 70 -12.45 7.32 10.75
CA PRO A 70 -12.26 6.72 9.43
C PRO A 70 -13.60 6.24 8.83
N HIS A 71 -13.66 6.26 7.51
CA HIS A 71 -14.74 5.65 6.74
C HIS A 71 -14.20 4.76 5.62
N TYR A 72 -14.91 3.66 5.37
CA TYR A 72 -14.49 2.60 4.46
C TYR A 72 -15.63 2.18 3.53
N CYS A 73 -15.28 1.89 2.29
CA CYS A 73 -16.08 1.10 1.35
C CYS A 73 -15.19 0.02 0.77
N ALA A 74 -15.57 -1.24 0.98
CA ALA A 74 -14.72 -2.36 0.63
C ALA A 74 -15.50 -3.57 0.13
N TYR A 75 -14.80 -4.41 -0.62
CA TYR A 75 -15.13 -5.82 -0.71
C TYR A 75 -14.10 -6.63 0.05
N GLN A 76 -14.57 -7.66 0.74
CA GLN A 76 -13.78 -8.55 1.57
C GLN A 76 -14.00 -10.00 1.15
N SER A 77 -12.99 -10.84 1.29
CA SER A 77 -13.10 -12.28 1.10
C SER A 77 -13.93 -12.97 2.19
N GLY A 78 -14.43 -14.16 1.91
CA GLY A 78 -14.89 -15.08 2.96
C GLY A 78 -13.71 -15.67 3.73
N GLU A 79 -14.01 -16.46 4.77
CA GLU A 79 -12.99 -17.20 5.52
C GLU A 79 -12.44 -18.37 4.69
N ALA A 80 -11.19 -18.26 4.25
CA ALA A 80 -10.46 -19.35 3.58
C ALA A 80 -8.95 -19.10 3.65
N ALA A 81 -8.14 -20.00 3.08
CA ALA A 81 -6.70 -19.82 2.96
C ALA A 81 -6.34 -19.15 1.62
N TYR A 82 -5.71 -17.99 1.67
CA TYR A 82 -5.32 -17.20 0.51
C TYR A 82 -3.80 -17.04 0.39
N ALA A 83 -3.26 -17.21 -0.82
CA ALA A 83 -1.84 -16.95 -1.08
C ALA A 83 -1.58 -15.50 -1.54
N GLY A 84 -2.63 -14.70 -1.74
CA GLY A 84 -2.50 -13.29 -2.10
C GLY A 84 -3.69 -12.75 -2.89
N THR A 85 -3.52 -11.54 -3.39
CA THR A 85 -4.52 -10.81 -4.17
C THR A 85 -3.86 -9.94 -5.24
N ILE A 86 -4.61 -9.65 -6.30
CA ILE A 86 -4.28 -8.65 -7.30
C ILE A 86 -5.52 -7.84 -7.66
N ALA A 87 -5.34 -6.54 -7.85
CA ALA A 87 -6.36 -5.68 -8.43
C ALA A 87 -5.74 -4.43 -9.09
N THR A 88 -6.46 -3.91 -10.07
CA THR A 88 -6.24 -2.59 -10.66
C THR A 88 -7.16 -1.57 -10.01
N MET A 89 -6.62 -0.45 -9.55
CA MET A 89 -7.40 0.64 -8.95
C MET A 89 -7.18 1.96 -9.70
N ASP A 90 -8.23 2.78 -9.71
CA ASP A 90 -8.14 4.16 -10.19
C ASP A 90 -7.42 5.02 -9.14
N VAL A 91 -6.56 5.91 -9.63
CA VAL A 91 -5.78 6.88 -8.85
C VAL A 91 -6.16 8.29 -9.26
N TYR A 92 -6.42 9.16 -8.27
CA TYR A 92 -6.84 10.54 -8.47
C TYR A 92 -5.93 11.49 -7.71
N ALA A 93 -5.94 12.77 -8.10
CA ALA A 93 -5.23 13.84 -7.40
C ALA A 93 -6.21 14.85 -6.81
N PHE A 94 -6.02 15.18 -5.53
CA PHE A 94 -6.81 16.19 -4.81
C PHE A 94 -5.86 17.18 -4.12
N PRO A 95 -5.25 18.11 -4.89
CA PRO A 95 -4.16 18.97 -4.40
C PRO A 95 -4.54 19.96 -3.29
N ASN A 96 -5.83 20.02 -2.93
CA ASN A 96 -6.36 20.91 -1.90
C ASN A 96 -6.90 20.17 -0.67
N LEU A 97 -6.56 18.87 -0.51
CA LEU A 97 -6.88 18.15 0.71
C LEU A 97 -6.19 18.80 1.91
N LYS A 98 -6.90 18.96 3.02
CA LYS A 98 -6.40 19.69 4.20
C LYS A 98 -5.71 18.75 5.17
N LYS A 99 -4.91 19.31 6.08
CA LYS A 99 -4.45 18.58 7.27
C LYS A 99 -5.65 18.14 8.12
N GLY A 100 -5.49 17.02 8.81
CA GLY A 100 -6.55 16.33 9.55
C GLY A 100 -7.53 15.57 8.66
N GLN A 101 -7.16 15.33 7.40
CA GLN A 101 -7.92 14.57 6.43
C GLN A 101 -7.00 13.67 5.62
N SER A 102 -7.50 12.49 5.22
CA SER A 102 -6.83 11.67 4.21
C SER A 102 -7.83 10.97 3.29
N ILE A 103 -7.36 10.60 2.11
CA ILE A 103 -8.10 9.80 1.12
C ILE A 103 -7.16 8.69 0.67
N SER A 104 -7.62 7.43 0.64
CA SER A 104 -6.82 6.33 0.12
C SER A 104 -7.65 5.31 -0.67
N ALA A 105 -6.96 4.52 -1.50
CA ALA A 105 -7.45 3.23 -1.95
C ALA A 105 -6.31 2.22 -1.94
N HIS A 106 -6.59 1.01 -1.46
CA HIS A 106 -5.56 0.00 -1.24
C HIS A 106 -6.10 -1.42 -1.36
N ILE A 107 -5.17 -2.37 -1.50
CA ILE A 107 -5.40 -3.80 -1.27
C ILE A 107 -4.75 -4.21 0.05
N SER A 108 -5.36 -5.18 0.73
CA SER A 108 -4.87 -5.72 1.99
C SER A 108 -4.90 -7.24 1.96
N VAL A 109 -3.87 -7.83 2.57
CA VAL A 109 -3.82 -9.26 2.94
C VAL A 109 -3.55 -9.36 4.44
N ALA A 110 -4.33 -10.16 5.16
CA ALA A 110 -4.27 -10.21 6.61
C ALA A 110 -4.45 -11.62 7.18
N ASP A 111 -4.04 -11.75 8.43
CA ASP A 111 -4.40 -12.85 9.32
C ASP A 111 -5.21 -12.25 10.48
N SER A 112 -6.50 -12.58 10.49
CA SER A 112 -7.48 -12.05 11.42
C SER A 112 -7.16 -12.40 12.87
N GLN A 113 -6.53 -13.55 13.13
CA GLN A 113 -6.24 -14.08 14.47
C GLN A 113 -5.03 -13.39 15.09
N THR A 114 -3.93 -13.30 14.32
CA THR A 114 -2.68 -12.70 14.78
C THR A 114 -2.65 -11.19 14.60
N SER A 115 -3.60 -10.66 13.81
CA SER A 115 -3.64 -9.25 13.45
C SER A 115 -2.46 -8.79 12.58
N ASN A 116 -1.77 -9.74 11.92
CA ASN A 116 -0.86 -9.42 10.85
C ASN A 116 -1.63 -8.84 9.66
N GLN A 117 -1.12 -7.77 9.06
CA GLN A 117 -1.72 -7.17 7.89
C GLN A 117 -0.63 -6.52 7.03
N LEU A 118 -0.72 -6.72 5.73
CA LEU A 118 0.12 -6.08 4.72
C LEU A 118 -0.79 -5.32 3.76
N VAL A 119 -0.46 -4.06 3.51
CA VAL A 119 -1.28 -3.12 2.75
C VAL A 119 -0.41 -2.41 1.73
N SER A 120 -0.96 -2.21 0.54
CA SER A 120 -0.38 -1.29 -0.44
C SER A 120 -1.46 -0.65 -1.30
N GLY A 121 -1.23 0.61 -1.66
CA GLY A 121 -2.20 1.42 -2.36
C GLY A 121 -1.66 2.78 -2.73
N TRP A 122 -2.58 3.72 -2.93
CA TRP A 122 -2.28 5.13 -2.98
C TRP A 122 -3.04 5.87 -1.88
N GLU A 123 -2.46 6.96 -1.42
CA GLU A 123 -3.08 7.84 -0.43
C GLU A 123 -2.71 9.30 -0.67
N ILE A 124 -3.53 10.20 -0.12
CA ILE A 124 -3.23 11.62 0.04
C ILE A 124 -3.37 11.89 1.54
N ASP A 125 -2.27 12.18 2.20
CA ASP A 125 -2.21 12.43 3.64
C ASP A 125 -1.27 13.62 3.93
N PRO A 126 -1.81 14.84 4.06
CA PRO A 126 -1.01 16.03 4.33
C PRO A 126 -0.32 16.05 5.69
N ASP A 127 -0.73 15.22 6.65
CA ASP A 127 -0.06 15.11 7.94
C ASP A 127 1.15 14.17 7.86
N LEU A 128 1.06 13.11 7.04
CA LEU A 128 2.17 12.20 6.78
C LEU A 128 3.22 12.80 5.84
N TYR A 129 2.81 13.24 4.64
CA TYR A 129 3.76 13.66 3.59
C TYR A 129 4.15 15.14 3.68
N GLY A 130 3.36 15.95 4.39
CA GLY A 130 3.54 17.40 4.44
C GLY A 130 3.10 18.14 3.18
N ASP A 131 2.48 17.45 2.22
CA ASP A 131 1.85 17.99 1.03
C ASP A 131 0.54 17.25 0.71
N SER A 132 -0.23 17.74 -0.27
CA SER A 132 -1.51 17.14 -0.68
C SER A 132 -1.42 16.40 -2.01
N LYS A 133 -0.24 15.88 -2.37
CA LYS A 133 -0.07 15.04 -3.55
C LYS A 133 -0.53 13.62 -3.27
N THR A 134 -0.75 12.86 -4.34
CA THR A 134 -1.05 11.44 -4.24
C THR A 134 0.24 10.65 -4.16
N HIS A 135 0.41 9.86 -3.12
CA HIS A 135 1.58 9.03 -2.88
C HIS A 135 1.23 7.56 -3.00
N PHE A 136 2.13 6.78 -3.60
CA PHE A 136 2.13 5.34 -3.47
C PHE A 136 2.62 4.97 -2.08
N PHE A 137 1.93 4.07 -1.39
CA PHE A 137 2.30 3.70 -0.03
C PHE A 137 2.29 2.19 0.19
N VAL A 138 3.04 1.80 1.23
CA VAL A 138 2.89 0.50 1.88
C VAL A 138 2.64 0.71 3.36
N TYR A 139 1.90 -0.20 3.96
CA TYR A 139 1.71 -0.25 5.41
C TYR A 139 1.70 -1.70 5.87
N TRP A 140 2.24 -1.97 7.06
CA TRP A 140 2.13 -3.29 7.68
C TRP A 140 2.04 -3.21 9.20
N THR A 141 1.48 -4.25 9.80
CA THR A 141 1.47 -4.43 11.26
C THR A 141 1.54 -5.91 11.61
N THR A 142 2.06 -6.21 12.80
CA THR A 142 2.16 -7.58 13.35
C THR A 142 1.27 -7.83 14.56
N ASP A 143 0.61 -6.79 15.06
CA ASP A 143 -0.16 -6.86 16.31
C ASP A 143 -1.35 -5.88 16.33
N ARG A 144 -1.70 -5.28 15.17
CA ARG A 144 -2.69 -4.20 15.01
C ARG A 144 -2.39 -2.92 15.79
N LYS A 145 -1.39 -2.86 16.67
CA LYS A 145 -1.12 -1.72 17.56
C LYS A 145 0.05 -0.90 17.04
N ASN A 146 1.09 -1.58 16.62
CA ASN A 146 2.31 -1.02 16.08
C ASN A 146 2.29 -1.29 14.57
N GLY A 147 1.82 -0.30 13.82
CA GLY A 147 1.92 -0.29 12.37
C GLY A 147 3.15 0.48 11.91
N CYS A 148 3.61 0.19 10.70
CA CYS A 148 4.65 0.96 10.05
C CYS A 148 4.21 1.32 8.62
N SER A 149 4.52 2.55 8.23
CA SER A 149 4.27 3.07 6.90
C SER A 149 5.57 3.18 6.12
N ASN A 150 5.48 3.00 4.80
CA ASN A 150 6.55 3.23 3.85
C ASN A 150 7.88 2.58 4.25
N LEU A 151 8.94 3.36 4.40
CA LEU A 151 10.26 2.91 4.81
C LEU A 151 10.66 3.49 6.17
N ASP A 152 9.67 3.88 6.98
CA ASP A 152 9.90 4.53 8.28
C ASP A 152 10.43 3.57 9.34
N CYS A 153 10.27 2.26 9.11
CA CYS A 153 10.77 1.17 9.95
C CYS A 153 11.30 0.01 9.10
N ASP A 154 12.13 -0.82 9.72
CA ASP A 154 12.61 -2.05 9.12
C ASP A 154 11.47 -3.07 9.03
N GLY A 155 11.08 -3.46 7.81
CA GLY A 155 10.05 -4.47 7.60
C GLY A 155 9.66 -4.66 6.14
N PHE A 156 9.61 -3.60 5.34
CA PHE A 156 9.53 -3.70 3.89
C PHE A 156 10.93 -3.55 3.28
N VAL A 157 11.31 -4.46 2.37
CA VAL A 157 12.61 -4.48 1.71
C VAL A 157 12.42 -4.19 0.21
N PRO A 158 12.76 -2.98 -0.27
CA PRO A 158 12.70 -2.65 -1.68
C PRO A 158 13.70 -3.50 -2.50
N VAL A 159 13.34 -3.82 -3.75
CA VAL A 159 14.29 -4.39 -4.70
C VAL A 159 15.14 -3.30 -5.36
N ASN A 160 16.33 -3.67 -5.83
CA ASN A 160 17.13 -2.78 -6.65
C ASN A 160 16.40 -2.46 -7.95
N LEU A 161 16.42 -1.18 -8.35
CA LEU A 161 15.83 -0.67 -9.60
C LEU A 161 14.30 -0.86 -9.68
N ALA A 162 13.60 -0.88 -8.54
CA ALA A 162 12.14 -0.82 -8.52
C ALA A 162 11.65 0.41 -9.32
N THR A 163 10.58 0.23 -10.10
CA THR A 163 9.98 1.30 -10.92
C THR A 163 9.26 2.36 -10.10
N ILE A 164 8.93 2.02 -8.85
CA ILE A 164 8.33 2.89 -7.85
C ILE A 164 8.83 2.48 -6.46
N THR A 165 8.96 3.43 -5.57
CA THR A 165 9.35 3.24 -4.16
C THR A 165 8.21 3.73 -3.26
N PRO A 166 7.93 3.09 -2.11
CA PRO A 166 6.97 3.63 -1.15
C PRO A 166 7.29 5.07 -0.75
N GLY A 167 6.28 5.93 -0.78
CA GLY A 167 6.40 7.37 -0.61
C GLY A 167 6.57 8.16 -1.91
N ASP A 168 6.78 7.52 -3.06
CA ASP A 168 6.83 8.24 -4.35
C ASP A 168 5.47 8.85 -4.72
N THR A 169 5.50 10.02 -5.35
CA THR A 169 4.30 10.66 -5.89
C THR A 169 3.79 9.95 -7.14
N LEU A 170 2.48 9.76 -7.23
CA LEU A 170 1.74 9.35 -8.42
C LEU A 170 1.10 10.59 -9.08
N GLU A 171 1.41 10.84 -10.34
CA GLU A 171 0.94 12.02 -11.07
C GLU A 171 -0.09 11.66 -12.17
N PRO A 172 -1.39 11.64 -11.85
CA PRO A 172 -2.46 11.44 -12.84
C PRO A 172 -2.60 12.68 -13.75
N SER A 173 -1.73 12.78 -14.77
CA SER A 173 -1.64 13.91 -15.70
C SER A 173 -2.93 14.28 -16.44
N ARG A 174 -3.89 13.36 -16.58
CA ARG A 174 -5.22 13.58 -17.19
C ARG A 174 -6.37 13.47 -16.19
N GLY A 175 -6.10 13.78 -14.92
CA GLY A 175 -7.09 13.75 -13.84
C GLY A 175 -7.39 12.36 -13.27
N HIS A 176 -6.95 11.29 -13.93
CA HIS A 176 -6.90 9.94 -13.37
C HIS A 176 -5.78 9.13 -14.04
N MET A 177 -5.30 8.10 -13.34
CA MET A 177 -4.45 7.04 -13.88
C MET A 177 -4.82 5.71 -13.21
N ASN A 178 -4.25 4.61 -13.70
CA ASN A 178 -4.47 3.30 -13.13
C ASN A 178 -3.16 2.72 -12.62
N ILE A 179 -3.24 2.01 -11.50
CA ILE A 179 -2.17 1.15 -11.00
C ILE A 179 -2.74 -0.24 -10.73
N THR A 180 -1.92 -1.27 -10.94
CA THR A 180 -2.20 -2.64 -10.56
C THR A 180 -1.22 -3.05 -9.49
N LEU A 181 -1.75 -3.54 -8.38
CA LEU A 181 -0.97 -4.03 -7.26
C LEU A 181 -1.24 -5.51 -7.08
N LYS A 182 -0.18 -6.27 -6.82
CA LYS A 182 -0.25 -7.68 -6.49
C LYS A 182 0.55 -7.91 -5.22
N ILE A 183 -0.13 -8.39 -4.17
CA ILE A 183 0.51 -8.88 -2.95
C ILE A 183 0.34 -10.39 -2.91
N PHE A 184 1.43 -11.14 -2.82
CA PHE A 184 1.35 -12.59 -2.78
C PHE A 184 2.52 -13.21 -2.04
N LYS A 185 2.28 -14.39 -1.47
CA LYS A 185 3.32 -15.20 -0.86
C LYS A 185 4.10 -15.94 -1.94
N SER A 186 5.39 -15.67 -2.03
CA SER A 186 6.27 -16.38 -2.95
C SER A 186 6.58 -17.78 -2.44
N LYS A 187 6.51 -18.77 -3.33
CA LYS A 187 6.91 -20.15 -3.03
C LYS A 187 8.42 -20.36 -3.07
N GLU A 188 9.17 -19.40 -3.61
CA GLU A 188 10.62 -19.53 -3.83
C GLU A 188 11.41 -19.26 -2.55
N ASP A 189 11.05 -18.21 -1.82
CA ASP A 189 11.69 -17.78 -0.57
C ASP A 189 10.74 -17.84 0.65
N GLY A 190 9.43 -17.87 0.40
CA GLY A 190 8.40 -17.83 1.44
C GLY A 190 8.01 -16.42 1.89
N ASP A 191 8.59 -15.37 1.31
CA ASP A 191 8.32 -13.97 1.65
C ASP A 191 7.04 -13.47 0.98
N TRP A 192 6.50 -12.37 1.48
CA TRP A 192 5.32 -11.72 0.89
C TRP A 192 5.77 -10.61 -0.05
N TRP A 193 5.54 -10.80 -1.35
CA TRP A 193 6.02 -9.92 -2.40
C TRP A 193 4.96 -8.93 -2.83
N LEU A 194 5.39 -7.69 -3.10
CA LEU A 194 4.60 -6.62 -3.69
C LEU A 194 5.10 -6.34 -5.10
N HIS A 195 4.20 -6.45 -6.07
CA HIS A 195 4.45 -6.02 -7.44
C HIS A 195 3.53 -4.84 -7.82
N PHE A 196 4.05 -3.98 -8.69
CA PHE A 196 3.38 -2.79 -9.21
C PHE A 196 3.45 -2.74 -10.73
N GLY A 197 2.42 -2.18 -11.36
CA GLY A 197 2.41 -1.84 -12.78
C GLY A 197 1.27 -0.88 -13.10
N HIS A 198 1.28 -0.27 -14.30
CA HIS A 198 0.17 0.57 -14.77
C HIS A 198 -0.98 -0.24 -15.38
N ASP A 199 -0.75 -1.53 -15.62
CA ASP A 199 -1.73 -2.50 -16.07
C ASP A 199 -1.37 -3.90 -15.53
N ILE A 200 -2.31 -4.84 -15.64
CA ILE A 200 -2.17 -6.18 -15.08
C ILE A 200 -1.12 -7.07 -15.78
N ASN A 201 -0.76 -6.75 -17.02
CA ASN A 201 0.16 -7.57 -17.82
C ASN A 201 1.62 -7.15 -17.61
N ASN A 202 1.88 -5.95 -17.08
CA ASN A 202 3.21 -5.37 -16.94
C ASN A 202 3.53 -5.05 -15.47
N LEU A 203 3.59 -6.09 -14.64
CA LEU A 203 3.94 -5.98 -13.23
C LEU A 203 5.45 -6.19 -13.01
N SER A 204 6.08 -5.27 -12.29
CA SER A 204 7.46 -5.38 -11.80
C SER A 204 7.49 -5.51 -10.28
N PRO A 205 8.45 -6.27 -9.69
CA PRO A 205 8.65 -6.30 -8.26
C PRO A 205 9.00 -4.91 -7.70
N VAL A 206 8.38 -4.55 -6.58
CA VAL A 206 8.69 -3.33 -5.81
C VAL A 206 9.57 -3.69 -4.61
N GLY A 207 9.22 -4.78 -3.93
CA GLY A 207 9.86 -5.21 -2.70
C GLY A 207 9.07 -6.33 -2.05
N TYR A 208 9.47 -6.70 -0.84
CA TYR A 208 8.84 -7.77 -0.08
C TYR A 208 8.85 -7.49 1.43
N TRP A 209 7.91 -8.10 2.13
CA TRP A 209 7.94 -8.25 3.58
C TRP A 209 8.53 -9.63 3.91
N PRO A 210 9.66 -9.70 4.64
CA PRO A 210 10.26 -10.97 5.04
C PRO A 210 9.28 -11.80 5.87
N LYS A 211 9.21 -13.10 5.63
CA LYS A 211 8.36 -14.00 6.43
C LYS A 211 8.69 -13.99 7.92
N SER A 212 9.93 -13.68 8.28
CA SER A 212 10.38 -13.54 9.68
C SER A 212 9.83 -12.30 10.37
N LEU A 213 9.30 -11.33 9.62
CA LEU A 213 8.58 -10.17 10.17
C LEU A 213 7.25 -10.60 10.81
N LEU A 214 6.63 -11.67 10.32
CA LEU A 214 5.25 -12.01 10.61
C LEU A 214 5.15 -13.18 11.61
N ASN A 215 4.38 -12.96 12.67
CA ASN A 215 3.95 -13.94 13.67
C ASN A 215 2.71 -14.74 13.23
N GLY A 216 2.10 -14.36 12.11
CA GLY A 216 1.05 -15.04 11.37
C GLY A 216 1.38 -15.07 9.88
N MET A 217 0.43 -15.47 9.03
CA MET A 217 0.62 -15.49 7.56
C MET A 217 1.83 -16.30 7.05
N GLN A 218 2.30 -17.27 7.83
CA GLN A 218 3.48 -18.08 7.49
C GLN A 218 3.21 -19.07 6.35
N ASP A 219 1.98 -19.55 6.20
CA ASP A 219 1.53 -20.37 5.06
C ASP A 219 0.54 -19.60 4.16
N HIS A 220 -0.43 -18.89 4.73
CA HIS A 220 -1.49 -18.19 4.00
C HIS A 220 -2.07 -17.01 4.81
N ALA A 221 -2.72 -16.08 4.12
CA ALA A 221 -3.63 -15.09 4.69
C ALA A 221 -5.03 -15.71 4.85
N ASP A 222 -5.85 -15.19 5.77
CA ASP A 222 -7.25 -15.60 5.93
C ASP A 222 -8.26 -14.51 5.53
N ASP A 223 -7.77 -13.32 5.24
CA ASP A 223 -8.57 -12.13 4.96
C ASP A 223 -7.93 -11.30 3.84
N ILE A 224 -8.72 -10.98 2.81
CA ILE A 224 -8.34 -10.17 1.66
C ILE A 224 -9.35 -9.04 1.52
N GLU A 225 -8.87 -7.80 1.45
CA GLU A 225 -9.73 -6.63 1.29
C GLU A 225 -9.28 -5.75 0.11
N TRP A 226 -10.24 -5.17 -0.58
CA TRP A 226 -10.05 -4.10 -1.57
C TRP A 226 -10.85 -2.89 -1.09
N VAL A 227 -10.16 -1.83 -0.70
CA VAL A 227 -10.72 -0.80 0.19
C VAL A 227 -10.51 0.58 -0.40
N GLY A 228 -11.59 1.36 -0.50
CA GLY A 228 -11.52 2.81 -0.51
C GLY A 228 -11.71 3.34 0.92
N SER A 229 -10.85 4.26 1.35
CA SER A 229 -10.95 4.87 2.67
C SER A 229 -10.82 6.39 2.62
N THR A 230 -11.40 7.01 3.65
CA THR A 230 -11.32 8.45 3.89
C THR A 230 -11.29 8.67 5.40
N PHE A 231 -10.65 9.76 5.81
CA PHE A 231 -10.43 10.08 7.20
C PHE A 231 -10.69 11.56 7.45
N SER A 232 -11.27 11.85 8.61
CA SER A 232 -11.28 13.18 9.20
C SER A 232 -11.30 13.11 10.72
N PHE A 233 -10.90 14.18 11.37
CA PHE A 233 -11.13 14.35 12.81
C PHE A 233 -12.62 14.49 13.17
N SER A 234 -12.99 14.10 14.38
CA SER A 234 -14.36 14.27 14.91
C SER A 234 -14.77 15.75 14.89
N GLY A 235 -16.01 16.01 14.46
CA GLY A 235 -16.51 17.36 14.25
C GLY A 235 -16.09 18.03 12.93
N GLU A 236 -15.12 17.48 12.20
CA GLU A 236 -14.75 17.93 10.87
C GLU A 236 -15.63 17.28 9.78
N ILE A 237 -15.68 17.93 8.62
CA ILE A 237 -16.38 17.40 7.45
C ILE A 237 -15.48 16.36 6.79
N SER A 238 -15.96 15.11 6.69
CA SER A 238 -15.23 14.05 6.00
C SER A 238 -15.05 14.35 4.50
N PRO A 239 -13.86 14.10 3.92
CA PRO A 239 -13.60 14.38 2.53
C PRO A 239 -14.22 13.30 1.63
N LEU A 240 -14.31 13.59 0.33
CA LEU A 240 -14.78 12.63 -0.67
C LEU A 240 -13.99 11.30 -0.62
N MET A 241 -14.61 10.22 -1.08
CA MET A 241 -13.94 8.93 -1.29
C MET A 241 -13.86 8.59 -2.78
N GLY A 242 -12.73 8.03 -3.20
CA GLY A 242 -12.47 7.74 -4.61
C GLY A 242 -12.42 9.04 -5.41
N ASN A 243 -13.40 9.24 -6.29
CA ASN A 243 -13.55 10.49 -7.06
C ASN A 243 -14.78 11.31 -6.68
N GLY A 244 -15.41 11.03 -5.54
CA GLY A 244 -16.58 11.77 -5.05
C GLY A 244 -17.91 11.38 -5.70
N HIS A 245 -17.91 10.54 -6.74
CA HIS A 245 -19.14 10.06 -7.35
C HIS A 245 -19.72 8.87 -6.59
N TRP A 246 -21.05 8.79 -6.56
CA TRP A 246 -21.75 7.60 -6.10
C TRP A 246 -21.50 6.41 -7.04
N PRO A 247 -21.35 5.18 -6.51
CA PRO A 247 -20.99 3.98 -7.28
C PRO A 247 -22.16 3.40 -8.10
N ARG A 248 -23.19 4.22 -8.34
CA ARG A 248 -24.26 3.95 -9.32
C ARG A 248 -23.94 4.56 -10.69
N SER A 249 -22.96 5.45 -10.75
CA SER A 249 -22.46 6.02 -12.00
C SER A 249 -21.33 5.15 -12.54
N ASN A 250 -21.32 4.91 -13.85
CA ASN A 250 -20.18 4.30 -14.54
C ASN A 250 -18.92 5.19 -14.54
N SER A 251 -19.02 6.40 -13.97
CA SER A 251 -17.92 7.35 -13.78
C SER A 251 -17.33 7.32 -12.38
N ALA A 252 -17.80 6.46 -11.47
CA ALA A 252 -17.25 6.37 -10.12
C ALA A 252 -15.87 5.69 -10.09
N ALA A 253 -15.12 5.90 -9.03
CA ALA A 253 -13.87 5.19 -8.79
C ALA A 253 -14.12 3.68 -8.70
N SER A 254 -13.16 2.88 -9.16
CA SER A 254 -13.33 1.43 -9.23
C SER A 254 -12.08 0.64 -8.87
N PHE A 255 -12.33 -0.58 -8.41
CA PHE A 255 -11.37 -1.68 -8.46
C PHE A 255 -11.78 -2.59 -9.62
N ARG A 256 -10.82 -2.98 -10.44
CA ARG A 256 -10.96 -3.87 -11.60
C ARG A 256 -9.95 -4.99 -11.51
N ASN A 257 -10.13 -6.03 -12.33
CA ASN A 257 -9.27 -7.22 -12.33
C ASN A 257 -9.11 -7.81 -10.93
N VAL A 258 -10.19 -7.80 -10.14
CA VAL A 258 -10.20 -8.28 -8.76
C VAL A 258 -10.05 -9.80 -8.76
N GLN A 259 -8.91 -10.27 -8.27
CA GLN A 259 -8.55 -11.69 -8.26
C GLN A 259 -7.82 -12.09 -6.99
N TYR A 260 -8.01 -13.34 -6.58
CA TYR A 260 -7.12 -14.01 -5.64
C TYR A 260 -5.88 -14.50 -6.37
N ILE A 261 -4.80 -14.77 -5.62
CA ILE A 261 -3.58 -15.40 -6.12
C ILE A 261 -3.47 -16.82 -5.56
N ASP A 262 -3.18 -17.79 -6.41
CA ASP A 262 -2.91 -19.17 -6.02
C ASP A 262 -1.46 -19.37 -5.53
N ARG A 263 -1.15 -20.55 -4.98
CA ARG A 263 0.20 -20.89 -4.48
C ARG A 263 1.28 -20.90 -5.57
N ASN A 264 0.92 -20.87 -6.85
CA ASN A 264 1.86 -20.74 -7.97
C ASN A 264 2.04 -19.29 -8.42
N GLY A 265 1.42 -18.33 -7.73
CA GLY A 265 1.47 -16.91 -8.08
C GLY A 265 0.54 -16.54 -9.23
N LYS A 266 -0.41 -17.40 -9.64
CA LYS A 266 -1.35 -17.13 -10.73
C LYS A 266 -2.66 -16.55 -10.19
N GLY A 267 -3.18 -15.54 -10.89
CA GLY A 267 -4.49 -14.96 -10.60
C GLY A 267 -5.64 -15.89 -10.94
N TYR A 268 -6.65 -15.94 -10.06
CA TYR A 268 -7.92 -16.60 -10.30
C TYR A 268 -9.09 -15.80 -9.73
N ASP A 269 -10.25 -15.94 -10.36
CA ASP A 269 -11.43 -15.16 -10.01
C ASP A 269 -12.00 -15.60 -8.64
N PRO A 270 -12.48 -14.65 -7.82
CA PRO A 270 -13.18 -15.00 -6.60
C PRO A 270 -14.41 -15.85 -6.90
N PRO A 271 -14.63 -16.98 -6.19
CA PRO A 271 -15.82 -17.79 -6.38
C PRO A 271 -17.10 -16.96 -6.20
N MET A 272 -18.13 -17.29 -6.98
CA MET A 272 -19.41 -16.58 -6.91
C MET A 272 -19.96 -16.61 -5.48
N GLY A 273 -20.33 -15.43 -4.96
CA GLY A 273 -20.86 -15.29 -3.61
C GLY A 273 -19.84 -15.37 -2.47
N SER A 274 -18.53 -15.48 -2.78
CA SER A 274 -17.47 -15.50 -1.76
C SER A 274 -17.06 -14.14 -1.23
N LEU A 275 -17.58 -13.05 -1.81
CA LEU A 275 -17.20 -11.68 -1.45
C LEU A 275 -18.32 -10.99 -0.66
N HIS A 276 -17.92 -10.22 0.35
CA HIS A 276 -18.81 -9.45 1.21
C HIS A 276 -18.53 -7.96 1.06
N ALA A 277 -19.58 -7.16 0.86
CA ALA A 277 -19.45 -5.70 0.82
C ALA A 277 -19.48 -5.13 2.25
N PHE A 278 -18.57 -4.22 2.54
CA PHE A 278 -18.52 -3.46 3.79
C PHE A 278 -18.61 -1.95 3.52
N GLU A 279 -19.46 -1.26 4.26
CA GLU A 279 -19.69 0.18 4.14
C GLU A 279 -19.86 0.76 5.54
N SER A 280 -18.89 1.55 6.01
CA SER A 280 -18.93 2.10 7.37
C SER A 280 -19.98 3.19 7.54
N HIS A 281 -20.32 3.93 6.46
CA HIS A 281 -21.24 5.07 6.53
C HIS A 281 -22.04 5.25 5.24
N LYS A 282 -23.12 4.47 5.10
CA LYS A 282 -23.92 4.30 3.86
C LYS A 282 -24.62 5.56 3.34
N GLN A 283 -24.71 6.61 4.15
CA GLN A 283 -25.30 7.89 3.73
C GLN A 283 -24.31 8.76 2.95
N CYS A 284 -23.01 8.46 3.03
CA CYS A 284 -21.94 9.31 2.52
C CYS A 284 -21.02 8.58 1.55
N TYR A 285 -20.84 7.28 1.78
CA TYR A 285 -20.00 6.41 0.98
C TYR A 285 -20.71 5.08 0.76
N ARG A 286 -20.56 4.52 -0.44
CA ARG A 286 -21.12 3.22 -0.80
C ARG A 286 -20.18 2.42 -1.68
N THR A 287 -20.49 1.14 -1.74
CA THR A 287 -20.03 0.21 -2.76
C THR A 287 -21.13 0.04 -3.82
N GLY A 288 -20.69 -0.15 -5.07
CA GLY A 288 -21.53 -0.65 -6.14
C GLY A 288 -21.59 -2.17 -6.08
N VAL A 289 -22.56 -2.77 -6.77
CA VAL A 289 -22.66 -4.22 -6.87
C VAL A 289 -21.41 -4.79 -7.56
N PHE A 290 -20.81 -5.82 -6.98
CA PHE A 290 -19.72 -6.57 -7.58
C PHE A 290 -20.14 -7.18 -8.93
N GLN A 291 -19.35 -6.91 -9.96
CA GLN A 291 -19.64 -7.31 -11.32
C GLN A 291 -18.70 -8.41 -11.75
N LEU A 292 -19.27 -9.59 -12.03
CA LEU A 292 -18.57 -10.67 -12.70
C LEU A 292 -18.56 -10.35 -14.19
N GLN A 293 -17.38 -10.07 -14.75
CA GLN A 293 -17.24 -9.69 -16.16
C GLN A 293 -16.24 -10.59 -16.88
N VAL A 294 -16.47 -10.78 -18.18
CA VAL A 294 -15.54 -11.48 -19.08
C VAL A 294 -14.18 -10.78 -19.15
N GLN A 295 -14.14 -9.45 -18.94
CA GLN A 295 -12.94 -8.61 -18.98
C GLN A 295 -12.42 -8.24 -17.57
N GLY A 296 -12.62 -9.13 -16.60
CA GLY A 296 -12.10 -8.98 -15.24
C GLY A 296 -13.13 -8.45 -14.25
N ASN A 297 -13.21 -9.10 -13.10
CA ASN A 297 -14.18 -8.74 -12.06
C ASN A 297 -13.91 -7.36 -11.49
N MET A 298 -14.97 -6.64 -11.14
CA MET A 298 -14.85 -5.25 -10.71
C MET A 298 -15.96 -4.79 -9.76
N PHE A 299 -15.73 -3.68 -9.08
CA PHE A 299 -16.77 -2.93 -8.39
C PHE A 299 -16.44 -1.44 -8.36
N TYR A 300 -17.48 -0.62 -8.26
CA TYR A 300 -17.34 0.82 -8.02
C TYR A 300 -17.42 1.12 -6.53
N TYR A 301 -16.78 2.20 -6.09
CA TYR A 301 -16.86 2.69 -4.72
C TYR A 301 -16.77 4.21 -4.69
N GLY A 302 -17.19 4.81 -3.58
CA GLY A 302 -16.97 6.23 -3.32
C GLY A 302 -18.21 6.95 -2.83
N GLY A 303 -18.15 8.27 -2.90
CA GLY A 303 -19.21 9.17 -2.49
C GLY A 303 -18.66 10.56 -2.17
N PRO A 304 -19.54 11.58 -2.13
CA PRO A 304 -19.12 12.98 -2.09
C PRO A 304 -18.50 13.41 -0.76
N GLY A 305 -18.57 12.58 0.28
CA GLY A 305 -18.26 12.96 1.64
C GLY A 305 -19.27 13.96 2.19
N GLY A 306 -18.82 14.91 3.00
CA GLY A 306 -19.73 15.91 3.58
C GLY A 306 -20.34 15.49 4.91
N CYS A 307 -19.82 14.44 5.54
CA CYS A 307 -20.43 13.86 6.73
C CYS A 307 -19.60 14.12 7.96
N THR A 308 -20.26 14.49 9.05
CA THR A 308 -19.64 14.75 10.34
C THR A 308 -19.62 13.46 11.15
N GLY A 309 -18.44 13.10 11.64
CA GLY A 309 -18.22 12.00 12.56
C GLY A 309 -18.58 12.34 14.00
#